data_AF-A0A7S2M954-F1
#
_entry.id   AF-A0A7S2M954-F1
#
_cell.length_a   1.000
_cell.length_b   1.000
_cell.length_c   1.000
_cell.angle_alpha   90.00
_cell.angle_beta   90.00
_cell.angle_gamma   90.00
#
_symmetry.space_group_name_H-M   'P 1'
#
loop_
_entity.id
_entity.type
_entity.pdbx_description
1 polymer ?
#
loop_
_entity_poly.entity_id
_entity_poly.type
_entity_poly.pdbx_seq_one_letter_code
_entity_poly.pdbx_strand_id
1 'polypeptide(L)'
;MMDYQMMQKDKNHKIRTLRQYLRENDVDPSVAVPAQKQVVQRLAQREKLEEKDVPALSLLSVALRSSLRFAIQRSHLVHHPMFRLWIGIDEALMQRVCMHAVHFVQLRQKDELFTAGNAAAAAYSLTDGELRYTQHPDSSAVDAEASTAVLPGKWLSEAALWSEWTHV
;
A
#
# COMPACT_ATOMS: atom_id res chain seq x y z
N MET A 1 -25.25 -10.94 -13.95
CA MET A 1 -26.19 -10.94 -12.80
C MET A 1 -25.85 -12.02 -11.77
N MET A 2 -25.36 -13.21 -12.18
CA MET A 2 -24.89 -14.25 -11.25
C MET A 2 -23.64 -13.85 -10.43
N ASP A 3 -22.67 -13.14 -11.02
CA ASP A 3 -21.43 -12.75 -10.33
C ASP A 3 -21.67 -11.83 -9.12
N TYR A 4 -22.69 -10.96 -9.21
CA TYR A 4 -23.05 -10.05 -8.13
C TYR A 4 -23.62 -10.79 -6.92
N GLN A 5 -24.47 -11.80 -7.15
CA GLN A 5 -25.02 -12.63 -6.09
C GLN A 5 -23.93 -13.48 -5.41
N MET A 6 -22.96 -13.94 -6.19
CA MET A 6 -21.83 -14.74 -5.68
C MET A 6 -20.88 -13.88 -4.82
N MET A 7 -20.54 -12.67 -5.27
CA MET A 7 -19.76 -11.71 -4.46
C MET A 7 -20.46 -11.35 -3.14
N GLN A 8 -21.78 -11.17 -3.15
CA GLN A 8 -22.51 -10.80 -1.94
C GLN A 8 -22.57 -11.95 -0.92
N LYS A 9 -22.68 -13.20 -1.39
CA LYS A 9 -22.60 -14.38 -0.52
C LYS A 9 -21.22 -14.51 0.13
N ASP A 10 -20.14 -14.31 -0.63
CA ASP A 10 -18.77 -14.38 -0.10
C ASP A 10 -18.52 -13.32 0.99
N LYS A 11 -18.93 -12.07 0.75
CA LYS A 11 -18.83 -10.99 1.76
C LYS A 11 -19.56 -11.34 3.05
N ASN A 12 -20.79 -11.84 2.95
CA ASN A 12 -21.58 -12.22 4.11
C ASN A 12 -20.98 -13.40 4.88
N HIS A 13 -20.37 -14.36 4.17
CA HIS A 13 -19.66 -15.46 4.81
C HIS A 13 -18.47 -14.96 5.62
N LYS A 14 -17.60 -14.11 5.04
CA LYS A 14 -16.44 -13.51 5.72
C LYS A 14 -16.82 -12.75 6.99
N ILE A 15 -17.89 -11.95 6.96
CA ILE A 15 -18.37 -11.20 8.14
C ILE A 15 -18.87 -12.15 9.24
N ARG A 16 -19.55 -13.24 8.88
CA ARG A 16 -20.03 -14.24 9.86
C ARG A 16 -18.87 -14.96 10.53
N THR A 17 -17.88 -15.41 9.76
CA THR A 17 -16.69 -16.08 10.30
C THR A 17 -15.90 -15.17 11.24
N LEU A 18 -15.76 -13.88 10.91
CA LEU A 18 -15.12 -12.91 11.81
C LEU A 18 -15.88 -12.75 13.13
N ARG A 19 -17.22 -12.62 13.08
CA ARG A 19 -18.05 -12.50 14.29
C ARG A 19 -17.92 -13.73 15.19
N GLN A 20 -17.89 -14.91 14.58
CA GLN A 20 -17.70 -16.15 15.31
C GLN A 20 -16.32 -16.19 15.97
N TYR A 21 -15.25 -15.87 15.23
CA TYR A 21 -13.89 -15.84 15.76
C TYR A 21 -13.74 -14.87 16.95
N LEU A 22 -14.27 -13.65 16.85
CA LEU A 22 -14.19 -12.67 17.94
C LEU A 22 -14.95 -13.13 19.19
N ARG A 23 -16.07 -13.84 19.00
CA ARG A 23 -16.87 -14.38 20.11
C ARG A 23 -16.20 -15.59 20.76
N GLU A 24 -15.59 -16.47 19.97
CA GLU A 24 -14.89 -17.66 20.48
C GLU A 24 -13.65 -17.30 21.30
N ASN A 25 -13.02 -16.15 21.01
CA ASN A 25 -11.85 -15.65 21.72
C ASN A 25 -12.19 -14.63 22.82
N ASP A 26 -13.47 -14.44 23.14
CA ASP A 26 -13.97 -13.50 24.17
C ASP A 26 -13.35 -12.08 24.04
N VAL A 27 -13.27 -11.58 22.82
CA VAL A 27 -12.65 -10.27 22.54
C VAL A 27 -13.54 -9.15 23.09
N ASP A 28 -12.94 -8.25 23.86
CA ASP A 28 -13.63 -7.11 24.47
C ASP A 28 -14.42 -6.29 23.42
N PRO A 29 -15.67 -5.88 23.71
CA PRO A 29 -16.50 -5.09 22.79
C PRO A 29 -15.84 -3.81 22.28
N SER A 30 -14.98 -3.18 23.08
CA SER A 30 -14.23 -1.97 22.71
C SER A 30 -13.29 -2.19 21.52
N VAL A 31 -12.83 -3.42 21.30
CA VAL A 31 -11.98 -3.80 20.16
C VAL A 31 -12.78 -4.53 19.08
N ALA A 32 -13.69 -5.43 19.49
CA ALA A 32 -14.47 -6.26 18.58
C ALA A 32 -15.39 -5.44 17.66
N VAL A 33 -16.04 -4.39 18.19
CA VAL A 33 -16.99 -3.57 17.40
C VAL A 33 -16.26 -2.72 16.35
N PRO A 34 -15.19 -1.97 16.67
CA PRO A 34 -14.38 -1.29 15.67
C PRO A 34 -13.81 -2.23 14.62
N ALA A 35 -13.30 -3.40 15.02
CA ALA A 35 -12.74 -4.39 14.09
C ALA A 35 -13.80 -4.88 13.08
N GLN A 36 -14.99 -5.26 13.55
CA GLN A 36 -16.09 -5.66 12.66
C GLN A 36 -16.52 -4.54 11.73
N LYS A 37 -16.67 -3.32 12.25
CA LYS A 37 -17.05 -2.15 11.44
C LYS A 37 -16.02 -1.89 10.35
N GLN A 38 -14.74 -1.98 10.69
CA GLN A 38 -13.65 -1.83 9.74
C GLN A 38 -13.70 -2.91 8.66
N VAL A 39 -13.91 -4.19 9.01
CA VAL A 39 -14.03 -5.26 8.00
C VAL A 39 -15.24 -5.07 7.08
N VAL A 40 -16.41 -4.71 7.60
CA VAL A 40 -17.61 -4.45 6.78
C VAL A 40 -17.35 -3.30 5.79
N GLN A 41 -16.79 -2.19 6.27
CA GLN A 41 -16.45 -1.05 5.43
C GLN A 41 -15.46 -1.43 4.34
N ARG A 42 -14.43 -2.23 4.69
CA ARG A 42 -13.42 -2.71 3.77
C ARG A 42 -13.98 -3.65 2.70
N LEU A 43 -14.93 -4.52 3.05
CA LEU A 43 -15.60 -5.39 2.07
C LEU A 43 -16.55 -4.63 1.13
N ALA A 44 -16.98 -3.41 1.49
CA ALA A 44 -17.83 -2.59 0.63
C ALA A 44 -17.04 -1.90 -0.50
N GLN A 45 -15.74 -1.68 -0.33
CA GLN A 45 -14.89 -1.03 -1.32
C GLN A 45 -14.51 -2.00 -2.45
N ARG A 46 -14.38 -1.46 -3.68
CA ARG A 46 -13.82 -2.23 -4.80
C ARG A 46 -12.30 -2.29 -4.62
N GLU A 47 -11.79 -3.51 -4.45
CA GLU A 47 -10.34 -3.74 -4.42
C GLU A 47 -9.78 -3.56 -5.84
N LYS A 48 -8.67 -2.82 -5.96
CA LYS A 48 -7.89 -2.81 -7.20
C LYS A 48 -7.22 -4.18 -7.30
N LEU A 49 -7.31 -4.82 -8.46
CA LEU A 49 -6.68 -6.10 -8.72
C LEU A 49 -5.17 -6.00 -8.47
N GLU A 50 -4.65 -6.86 -7.60
CA GLU A 50 -3.22 -7.04 -7.45
C GLU A 50 -2.73 -8.06 -8.49
N GLU A 51 -1.43 -8.05 -8.76
CA GLU A 51 -0.81 -8.99 -9.71
C GLU A 51 -1.08 -10.46 -9.34
N LYS A 52 -1.10 -10.77 -8.03
CA LYS A 52 -1.40 -12.11 -7.50
C LYS A 52 -2.84 -12.56 -7.80
N ASP A 53 -3.75 -11.61 -8.03
CA ASP A 53 -5.16 -11.86 -8.32
C ASP A 53 -5.41 -12.10 -9.81
N VAL A 54 -4.37 -12.00 -10.66
CA VAL A 54 -4.44 -12.20 -12.11
C VAL A 54 -3.57 -13.40 -12.53
N PRO A 55 -4.06 -14.66 -12.34
CA PRO A 55 -3.29 -15.86 -12.69
C PRO A 55 -2.83 -15.90 -14.15
N ALA A 56 -3.55 -15.25 -15.08
CA ALA A 56 -3.14 -15.17 -16.48
C ALA A 56 -1.75 -14.53 -16.68
N LEU A 57 -1.30 -13.67 -15.76
CA LEU A 57 0.03 -13.07 -15.82
C LEU A 57 1.15 -14.10 -15.65
N SER A 58 0.89 -15.25 -15.01
CA SER A 58 1.88 -16.33 -14.90
C SER A 58 2.11 -17.07 -16.22
N LEU A 59 1.21 -16.90 -17.21
CA LEU A 59 1.35 -17.49 -18.54
C LEU A 59 2.25 -16.65 -19.46
N LEU A 60 2.59 -15.41 -19.05
CA LEU A 60 3.49 -14.54 -19.80
C LEU A 60 4.94 -15.00 -19.61
N SER A 61 5.76 -14.81 -20.65
CA SER A 61 7.20 -14.97 -20.52
C SER A 61 7.76 -14.01 -19.46
N VAL A 62 8.88 -14.37 -18.84
CA VAL A 62 9.55 -13.51 -17.84
C VAL A 62 9.85 -12.12 -18.42
N ALA A 63 10.32 -12.07 -19.68
CA ALA A 63 10.59 -10.82 -20.37
C ALA A 63 9.33 -9.95 -20.53
N LEU A 64 8.22 -10.51 -21.03
CA LEU A 64 7.00 -9.75 -21.27
C LEU A 64 6.35 -9.28 -19.95
N ARG A 65 6.39 -10.12 -18.91
CA ARG A 65 5.93 -9.74 -17.57
C ARG A 65 6.78 -8.63 -16.95
N SER A 66 8.10 -8.68 -17.12
CA SER A 66 9.00 -7.60 -16.71
C SER A 66 8.68 -6.28 -17.41
N SER A 67 8.52 -6.31 -18.74
CA SER A 67 8.13 -5.14 -19.53
C SER A 67 6.75 -4.59 -19.13
N LEU A 68 5.78 -5.46 -18.86
CA LEU A 68 4.45 -5.05 -18.39
C LEU A 68 4.53 -4.34 -17.03
N ARG A 69 5.23 -4.93 -16.06
CA ARG A 69 5.42 -4.30 -14.73
C ARG A 69 6.11 -2.95 -14.84
N PHE A 70 7.17 -2.88 -15.64
CA PHE A 70 7.86 -1.62 -15.90
C PHE A 70 6.94 -0.58 -16.54
N ALA A 71 6.15 -0.95 -17.55
CA ALA A 71 5.21 -0.03 -18.19
C ALA A 71 4.18 0.55 -17.21
N ILE A 72 3.68 -0.28 -16.28
CA ILE A 72 2.73 0.14 -15.24
C ILE A 72 3.41 1.07 -14.21
N GLN A 73 4.63 0.75 -13.77
CA GLN A 73 5.32 1.49 -12.71
C GLN A 73 6.05 2.75 -13.21
N ARG A 74 6.42 2.78 -14.49
CA ARG A 74 7.21 3.86 -15.11
C ARG A 74 6.57 5.23 -14.91
N SER A 75 5.25 5.35 -15.09
CA SER A 75 4.51 6.62 -14.93
C SER A 75 4.69 7.22 -13.53
N HIS A 76 4.84 6.38 -12.50
CA HIS A 76 5.04 6.81 -11.12
C HIS A 76 6.51 7.12 -10.80
N LEU A 77 7.43 6.34 -11.37
CA LEU A 77 8.87 6.49 -11.13
C LEU A 77 9.46 7.72 -11.81
N VAL A 78 8.97 8.11 -13.00
CA VAL A 78 9.50 9.28 -13.74
C VAL A 78 9.30 10.62 -13.03
N HIS A 79 8.44 10.67 -12.01
CA HIS A 79 8.30 11.85 -11.16
C HIS A 79 9.50 12.09 -10.23
N HIS A 80 10.27 11.03 -9.92
CA HIS A 80 11.49 11.16 -9.16
C HIS A 80 12.67 11.50 -10.09
N PRO A 81 13.40 12.62 -9.88
CA PRO A 81 14.45 13.06 -10.80
C PRO A 81 15.51 12.00 -11.09
N MET A 82 15.92 11.25 -10.08
CA MET A 82 16.92 10.20 -10.21
C MET A 82 16.39 8.97 -10.97
N PHE A 83 15.18 8.49 -10.69
CA PHE A 83 14.62 7.35 -11.43
C PHE A 83 14.35 7.73 -12.88
N ARG A 84 13.92 8.98 -13.14
CA ARG A 84 13.80 9.52 -14.50
C ARG A 84 15.13 9.47 -15.25
N LEU A 85 16.23 9.86 -14.60
CA LEU A 85 17.56 9.79 -15.18
C LEU A 85 17.96 8.33 -15.48
N TRP A 86 17.78 7.42 -14.53
CA TRP A 86 18.14 6.01 -14.72
C TRP A 86 17.33 5.33 -15.82
N ILE A 87 16.04 5.64 -15.94
CA ILE A 87 15.19 5.17 -17.05
C ILE A 87 15.75 5.65 -18.40
N GLY A 88 16.30 6.87 -18.47
CA GLY A 88 16.91 7.40 -19.68
C GLY A 88 18.28 6.81 -20.02
N ILE A 89 19.01 6.30 -19.02
CA ILE A 89 20.36 5.72 -19.20
C ILE A 89 20.29 4.23 -19.54
N ASP A 90 19.54 3.46 -18.74
CA ASP A 90 19.44 2.01 -18.90
C ASP A 90 18.03 1.54 -18.51
N GLU A 91 17.16 1.45 -19.51
CA GLU A 91 15.80 0.96 -19.32
C GLU A 91 15.79 -0.51 -18.85
N ALA A 92 16.73 -1.34 -19.32
CA ALA A 92 16.80 -2.75 -18.95
C ALA A 92 17.18 -2.93 -17.47
N LEU A 93 18.07 -2.09 -16.93
CA LEU A 93 18.33 -2.03 -15.50
C LEU A 93 17.08 -1.64 -14.72
N MET A 94 16.37 -0.61 -15.15
CA MET A 94 15.15 -0.16 -14.46
C MET A 94 14.02 -1.19 -14.53
N GLN A 95 13.92 -1.96 -15.61
CA GLN A 95 13.01 -3.11 -15.68
C GLN A 95 13.34 -4.15 -14.61
N ARG A 96 14.63 -4.48 -14.38
CA ARG A 96 15.05 -5.39 -13.30
C ARG A 96 14.73 -4.82 -11.92
N VAL A 97 15.00 -3.53 -11.70
CA VAL A 97 14.66 -2.85 -10.43
C VAL A 97 13.16 -2.91 -10.17
N CYS A 98 12.34 -2.60 -11.17
CA CYS A 98 10.89 -2.68 -11.10
C CYS A 98 10.38 -4.10 -10.78
N MET A 99 11.06 -5.11 -11.30
CA MET A 99 10.70 -6.51 -11.05
C MET A 99 10.98 -6.96 -9.60
N HIS A 100 12.01 -6.41 -8.94
CA HIS A 100 12.49 -6.93 -7.66
C HIS A 100 12.29 -6.00 -6.46
N ALA A 101 12.27 -4.68 -6.67
CA ALA A 101 12.32 -3.70 -5.58
C ALA A 101 11.10 -2.76 -5.55
N VAL A 102 10.33 -2.69 -6.64
CA VAL A 102 9.17 -1.80 -6.72
C VAL A 102 7.88 -2.60 -6.57
N HIS A 103 7.09 -2.24 -5.56
CA HIS A 103 5.83 -2.89 -5.23
C HIS A 103 4.73 -1.86 -5.04
N PHE A 104 3.51 -2.23 -5.42
CA PHE A 104 2.33 -1.45 -5.04
C PHE A 104 1.88 -1.88 -3.66
N VAL A 105 1.68 -0.90 -2.79
CA VAL A 105 1.09 -1.09 -1.47
C VAL A 105 -0.28 -0.45 -1.48
N GLN A 106 -1.31 -1.22 -1.14
CA GLN A 106 -2.66 -0.71 -0.98
C GLN A 106 -2.93 -0.51 0.50
N LEU A 107 -3.20 0.74 0.89
CA LEU A 107 -3.65 1.08 2.23
C LEU A 107 -5.15 1.30 2.21
N ARG A 108 -5.82 0.90 3.30
CA ARG A 108 -7.23 1.22 3.52
C ARG A 108 -7.34 2.42 4.45
N GLN A 109 -8.55 2.96 4.56
CA GLN A 109 -8.78 4.07 5.49
C GLN A 109 -8.40 3.66 6.91
N LYS A 110 -7.63 4.51 7.58
CA LYS A 110 -7.05 4.30 8.93
C LYS A 110 -5.93 3.28 9.01
N ASP A 111 -5.38 2.82 7.89
CA ASP A 111 -4.14 2.07 7.91
C ASP A 111 -2.96 3.03 8.02
N GLU A 112 -1.96 2.64 8.79
CA GLU A 112 -0.72 3.39 8.93
C GLU A 112 0.30 2.80 7.97
N LEU A 113 0.92 3.67 7.15
CA LEU A 113 1.99 3.26 6.25
C LEU A 113 3.27 2.92 7.02
N PHE A 114 3.56 3.73 8.03
CA PHE A 114 4.65 3.56 8.98
C PHE A 114 4.34 4.37 10.24
N THR A 115 5.05 4.07 11.33
CA THR A 115 4.97 4.77 12.61
C THR A 115 6.35 5.31 12.99
N ALA A 116 6.37 6.41 13.74
CA ALA A 116 7.61 6.98 14.23
C ALA A 116 8.40 5.99 15.10
N GLY A 117 9.73 6.09 15.07
CA GLY A 117 10.65 5.20 15.79
C GLY A 117 10.97 3.88 15.09
N ASN A 118 10.23 3.51 14.02
CA ASN A 118 10.53 2.31 13.25
C ASN A 118 11.59 2.57 12.18
N ALA A 119 12.47 1.58 11.95
CA ALA A 119 13.42 1.62 10.85
C ALA A 119 12.69 1.62 9.50
N ALA A 120 13.04 2.58 8.64
CA ALA A 120 12.50 2.71 7.31
C ALA A 120 13.24 1.76 6.35
N ALA A 121 12.54 0.74 5.88
CA ALA A 121 13.08 -0.23 4.93
C ALA A 121 12.87 0.17 3.46
N ALA A 122 12.02 1.15 3.20
CA ALA A 122 11.65 1.58 1.86
C ALA A 122 11.25 3.06 1.83
N ALA A 123 11.28 3.62 0.62
CA ALA A 123 10.63 4.88 0.30
C ALA A 123 9.30 4.65 -0.39
N TYR A 124 8.37 5.57 -0.22
CA TYR A 124 6.99 5.44 -0.69
C TYR A 124 6.61 6.64 -1.55
N SER A 125 5.86 6.40 -2.62
CA SER A 125 5.27 7.45 -3.45
C SER A 125 3.77 7.27 -3.51
N LEU A 126 3.03 8.34 -3.19
CA LEU A 126 1.57 8.31 -3.25
C LEU A 126 1.12 8.35 -4.71
N THR A 127 0.52 7.28 -5.21
CA THR A 127 0.08 7.20 -6.61
C THR A 127 -1.39 7.57 -6.79
N ASP A 128 -2.23 7.27 -5.80
CA ASP A 128 -3.67 7.52 -5.82
C ASP A 128 -4.21 7.58 -4.38
N GLY A 129 -5.24 8.40 -4.16
CA GLY A 129 -5.85 8.62 -2.84
C GLY A 129 -5.21 9.77 -2.05
N GLU A 130 -5.41 9.73 -0.73
CA GLU A 130 -4.96 10.77 0.21
C GLU A 130 -4.21 10.12 1.36
N LEU A 131 -3.07 10.71 1.72
CA LEU A 131 -2.30 10.34 2.90
C LEU A 131 -2.06 11.59 3.75
N ARG A 132 -1.98 11.39 5.06
CA ARG A 132 -1.69 12.42 6.04
C ARG A 132 -0.45 12.00 6.81
N TYR A 133 0.56 12.86 6.82
CA TYR A 133 1.74 12.69 7.64
C TYR A 133 1.55 13.50 8.92
N THR A 134 1.55 12.81 10.06
CA THR A 134 1.36 13.43 11.37
C THR A 134 2.65 13.30 12.16
N GLN A 135 3.07 14.40 12.76
CA GLN A 135 4.27 14.54 13.57
C GLN A 135 3.85 14.88 15.00
N HIS A 136 4.39 14.15 15.97
CA HIS A 136 4.14 14.39 17.39
C HIS A 136 5.39 14.98 18.06
N PRO A 137 5.25 15.90 19.03
CA PRO A 137 6.40 16.44 19.79
C PRO A 137 7.24 15.37 20.49
N ASP A 138 6.62 14.25 20.86
CA ASP A 138 7.29 13.13 21.52
C ASP A 138 8.23 12.36 20.59
N SER A 139 8.02 12.45 19.27
CA SER A 139 8.79 11.70 18.26
C SER A 139 9.56 12.57 17.28
N SER A 140 9.29 13.87 17.21
CA SER A 140 9.79 14.76 16.17
C SER A 140 10.06 16.17 16.67
N ALA A 141 10.82 16.96 15.92
CA ALA A 141 11.23 18.32 16.29
C ALA A 141 10.11 19.37 16.07
N VAL A 142 8.89 19.08 16.51
CA VAL A 142 7.73 19.98 16.43
C VAL A 142 7.27 20.36 17.84
N ASP A 143 6.88 21.63 18.05
CA ASP A 143 6.43 22.10 19.37
C ASP A 143 5.01 21.61 19.73
N ALA A 144 4.20 21.28 18.72
CA ALA A 144 2.85 20.75 18.86
C ALA A 144 2.55 19.76 17.72
N GLU A 145 1.53 18.92 17.90
CA GLU A 145 1.12 17.95 16.87
C GLU A 145 0.82 18.67 15.55
N ALA A 146 1.54 18.29 14.50
CA ALA A 146 1.44 18.89 13.18
C ALA A 146 1.04 17.83 12.16
N SER A 147 0.14 18.21 11.24
CA SER A 147 -0.40 17.27 10.26
C SER A 147 -0.38 17.87 8.86
N THR A 148 0.31 17.19 7.94
CA THR A 148 0.50 17.63 6.56
C THR A 148 -0.15 16.65 5.60
N ALA A 149 -0.93 17.16 4.65
CA ALA A 149 -1.47 16.36 3.56
C ALA A 149 -0.36 16.02 2.55
N VAL A 150 -0.25 14.74 2.19
CA VAL A 150 0.69 14.27 1.18
C VAL A 150 -0.04 14.23 -0.16
N LEU A 151 0.48 14.96 -1.14
CA LEU A 151 -0.10 15.01 -2.48
C LEU A 151 0.40 13.84 -3.34
N PRO A 152 -0.39 13.41 -4.35
CA PRO A 152 0.07 12.42 -5.32
C PRO A 152 1.39 12.82 -5.99
N GLY A 153 2.28 11.83 -6.19
CA GLY A 153 3.63 11.99 -6.73
C GLY A 153 4.68 12.47 -5.71
N LYS A 154 4.27 12.81 -4.48
CA LYS A 154 5.22 13.12 -3.40
C LYS A 154 5.79 11.85 -2.79
N TRP A 155 7.07 11.94 -2.44
CA TRP A 155 7.84 10.87 -1.83
C TRP A 155 7.90 11.03 -0.31
N LEU A 156 7.83 9.90 0.37
CA LEU A 156 7.99 9.75 1.80
C LEU A 156 9.18 8.82 2.05
N SER A 157 9.96 9.13 3.08
CA SER A 157 11.11 8.32 3.48
C SER A 157 12.13 8.06 2.37
N GLU A 158 12.34 9.02 1.47
CA GLU A 158 13.32 8.91 0.37
C GLU A 158 14.74 8.59 0.89
N ALA A 159 15.10 9.14 2.07
CA ALA A 159 16.38 8.89 2.73
C ALA A 159 16.64 7.39 3.00
N ALA A 160 15.59 6.57 3.14
CA ALA A 160 15.71 5.13 3.34
C ALA A 160 16.27 4.39 2.12
N LEU A 161 16.29 5.02 0.93
CA LEU A 161 16.94 4.44 -0.25
C LEU A 161 18.48 4.53 -0.17
N TRP A 162 19.00 5.44 0.66
CA TRP A 162 20.41 5.85 0.64
C TRP A 162 21.12 5.62 1.98
N SER A 163 20.36 5.40 3.05
CA SER A 163 20.88 5.36 4.42
C SER A 163 19.98 4.54 5.32
N GLU A 164 20.55 4.10 6.45
CA GLU A 164 19.76 3.59 7.56
C GLU A 164 18.94 4.74 8.14
N TRP A 165 17.63 4.71 7.90
CA TRP A 165 16.72 5.78 8.28
C TRP A 165 15.68 5.29 9.28
N THR A 166 15.24 6.16 10.18
CA THR A 166 14.16 5.89 11.13
C THR A 166 13.04 6.90 10.92
N HIS A 167 11.79 6.45 10.88
CA HIS A 167 10.63 7.32 10.73
C HIS A 167 10.50 8.26 11.94
N VAL A 168 10.15 9.51 11.69
CA VAL A 168 10.01 10.59 12.68
C VAL A 168 8.57 11.07 12.72
#